data_AF-F4SY87-F1
#
_entry.id   AF-F4SY87-F1
#
_cell.length_a   1.000
_cell.length_b   1.000
_cell.length_c   1.000
_cell.angle_alpha   90.00
_cell.angle_beta   90.00
_cell.angle_gamma   90.00
#
_symmetry.space_group_name_H-M   'P 1'
#
loop_
_entity.id
_entity.type
_entity.pdbx_description
1 polymer ?
#
loop_
_entity_poly.entity_id
_entity_poly.type
_entity_poly.pdbx_seq_one_letter_code
_entity_poly.pdbx_strand_id
1 'polypeptide(L)'
;MKYFSGYIVDMNINENINFSQPSEEDIERFFRDNSNIITKKGGVVEANTEQRRICLMFSNGDFLVSPEQYTSPSVRFLKEVCIRKGYKVNRTYGVSLKLIRLLYENSERDLRNRGEKSSLPMERVVSNLLTECSFMHVSDLHIKVYEHEADIEIRRNGDLRLLRQINAEDAHSILSTLYNAADEADATYRIHAYQSARIVASTSRINIPDSVQTIRLQFNPLGQGGRYMIARFLYTEKGNRNTVDPVSLGFHPVQCRQLALLRSFPLGVNIVSGPTGSGKSTTLKVMLELLYKEKEKK
;
A
#
# COMPACT_ATOMS: atom_id res chain seq x y z
N MET A 1 -28.18 -7.40 -6.93
CA MET A 1 -28.87 -8.62 -7.38
C MET A 1 -28.06 -9.93 -7.40
N LYS A 2 -26.79 -10.03 -7.84
CA LYS A 2 -26.06 -11.35 -7.82
C LYS A 2 -24.92 -11.50 -6.80
N TYR A 3 -24.53 -10.47 -6.05
CA TYR A 3 -23.32 -10.54 -5.21
C TYR A 3 -23.55 -10.92 -3.73
N PHE A 4 -24.78 -10.82 -3.19
CA PHE A 4 -25.04 -10.97 -1.75
C PHE A 4 -25.84 -12.21 -1.34
N SER A 5 -26.33 -13.01 -2.30
CA SER A 5 -27.16 -14.21 -2.03
C SER A 5 -26.50 -15.21 -1.07
N GLY A 6 -25.16 -15.30 -1.03
CA GLY A 6 -24.43 -16.21 -0.14
C GLY A 6 -24.33 -15.77 1.33
N TYR A 7 -24.90 -14.62 1.72
CA TYR A 7 -24.86 -14.12 3.10
C TYR A 7 -26.19 -14.24 3.85
N ILE A 8 -27.28 -14.38 3.10
CA ILE A 8 -28.64 -14.55 3.61
C ILE A 8 -28.85 -16.04 3.88
N VAL A 9 -29.41 -16.36 5.03
CA VAL A 9 -29.78 -17.75 5.38
C VAL A 9 -31.27 -17.91 5.09
N ASP A 10 -31.60 -18.79 4.15
CA ASP A 10 -32.99 -19.21 3.91
C ASP A 10 -33.51 -19.92 5.16
N MET A 11 -34.51 -19.32 5.81
CA MET A 11 -35.03 -19.85 7.05
C MET A 11 -36.22 -20.78 6.82
N ASN A 12 -36.02 -22.04 7.18
CA ASN A 12 -37.08 -22.92 7.65
C ASN A 12 -36.57 -23.54 8.95
N ILE A 13 -36.78 -22.92 10.13
CA ILE A 13 -36.72 -23.57 11.46
C ILE A 13 -37.28 -22.62 12.55
N ASN A 14 -38.24 -23.16 13.32
CA ASN A 14 -38.78 -22.80 14.65
C ASN A 14 -39.58 -21.49 14.85
N GLU A 15 -40.90 -21.68 15.05
CA GLU A 15 -42.00 -20.71 15.21
C GLU A 15 -41.93 -19.71 16.38
N ASN A 16 -40.83 -19.64 17.15
CA ASN A 16 -40.77 -18.80 18.36
C ASN A 16 -39.64 -17.76 18.39
N ILE A 17 -38.92 -17.57 17.28
CA ILE A 17 -37.84 -16.58 17.21
C ILE A 17 -38.01 -15.73 15.94
N ASN A 18 -38.49 -14.50 16.10
CA ASN A 18 -38.63 -13.54 15.00
C ASN A 18 -37.26 -12.97 14.61
N PHE A 19 -36.60 -13.62 13.66
CA PHE A 19 -35.48 -13.04 12.94
C PHE A 19 -35.97 -12.22 11.76
N SER A 20 -35.46 -11.01 11.60
CA SER A 20 -35.56 -10.28 10.34
C SER A 20 -34.56 -10.87 9.36
N GLN A 21 -34.98 -11.15 8.12
CA GLN A 21 -34.03 -11.43 7.05
C GLN A 21 -33.43 -10.10 6.55
N PRO A 22 -32.10 -9.99 6.44
CA PRO A 22 -31.47 -8.78 5.96
C PRO A 22 -31.68 -8.62 4.44
N SER A 23 -32.10 -7.44 4.02
CA SER A 23 -32.13 -7.05 2.59
C SER A 23 -30.72 -6.79 2.05
N GLU A 24 -30.57 -6.63 0.72
CA GLU A 24 -29.28 -6.18 0.14
C GLU A 24 -28.86 -4.83 0.75
N GLU A 25 -29.80 -3.91 0.98
CA GLU A 25 -29.54 -2.61 1.62
C GLU A 25 -29.07 -2.75 3.08
N ASP A 26 -29.62 -3.69 3.84
CA ASP A 26 -29.16 -3.97 5.21
C ASP A 26 -27.72 -4.49 5.21
N ILE A 27 -27.37 -5.39 4.27
CA ILE A 27 -26.01 -5.92 4.15
C ILE A 27 -25.03 -4.79 3.81
N GLU A 28 -25.35 -3.94 2.84
CA GLU A 28 -24.53 -2.76 2.52
C GLU A 28 -24.39 -1.81 3.71
N ARG A 29 -25.47 -1.59 4.48
CA ARG A 29 -25.43 -0.80 5.72
C ARG A 29 -24.49 -1.42 6.74
N PHE A 30 -24.54 -2.74 6.95
CA PHE A 30 -23.66 -3.41 7.91
C PHE A 30 -22.17 -3.22 7.59
N PHE A 31 -21.80 -3.26 6.29
CA PHE A 31 -20.43 -2.99 5.86
C PHE A 31 -20.05 -1.52 6.01
N ARG A 32 -20.97 -0.59 5.80
CA ARG A 32 -20.74 0.86 5.97
C ARG A 32 -20.58 1.25 7.44
N ASP A 33 -21.41 0.67 8.31
CA ASP A 33 -21.48 0.96 9.75
C ASP A 33 -20.58 0.04 10.58
N ASN A 34 -19.68 -0.69 9.93
CA ASN A 34 -18.82 -1.69 10.52
C ASN A 34 -17.94 -1.16 11.68
N SER A 35 -17.66 0.14 11.72
CA SER A 35 -17.00 0.76 12.87
C SER A 35 -17.83 0.80 14.15
N ASN A 36 -19.14 0.69 14.03
CA ASN A 36 -20.12 0.81 15.11
C ASN A 36 -20.41 -0.54 15.78
N ILE A 37 -19.69 -1.60 15.39
CA ILE A 37 -19.74 -2.89 16.08
C ILE A 37 -19.18 -2.70 17.49
N ILE A 38 -20.02 -2.91 18.50
CA ILE A 38 -19.63 -2.76 19.91
C ILE A 38 -18.95 -4.01 20.45
N THR A 39 -19.12 -5.14 19.75
CA THR A 39 -18.57 -6.45 20.13
C THR A 39 -17.23 -6.80 19.52
N LYS A 40 -16.63 -5.88 18.76
CA LYS A 40 -15.31 -6.04 18.15
C LYS A 40 -14.19 -6.06 19.22
N LYS A 41 -12.97 -6.39 18.80
CA LYS A 41 -11.79 -6.35 19.68
C LYS A 41 -11.59 -4.94 20.22
N GLY A 42 -11.45 -4.76 21.53
CA GLY A 42 -11.36 -3.44 22.15
C GLY A 42 -12.66 -2.61 22.07
N GLY A 43 -13.78 -3.23 21.68
CA GLY A 43 -15.10 -2.61 21.73
C GLY A 43 -15.66 -2.54 23.15
N VAL A 44 -16.78 -1.82 23.32
CA VAL A 44 -17.42 -1.60 24.63
C VAL A 44 -17.82 -2.92 25.32
N VAL A 45 -18.18 -3.92 24.52
CA VAL A 45 -18.51 -5.28 24.98
C VAL A 45 -17.75 -6.29 24.15
N GLU A 46 -16.44 -6.40 24.36
CA GLU A 46 -15.59 -7.31 23.59
C GLU A 46 -16.09 -8.77 23.65
N ALA A 47 -16.45 -9.33 22.48
CA ALA A 47 -16.85 -10.71 22.35
C ALA A 47 -15.63 -11.64 22.31
N ASN A 48 -15.74 -12.81 22.93
CA ASN A 48 -14.70 -13.82 22.90
C ASN A 48 -14.64 -14.55 21.54
N THR A 49 -13.62 -15.38 21.33
CA THR A 49 -13.37 -16.09 20.05
C THR A 49 -14.58 -16.89 19.55
N GLU A 50 -15.31 -17.55 20.46
CA GLU A 50 -16.49 -18.34 20.11
C GLU A 50 -17.68 -17.44 19.73
N GLN A 51 -17.98 -16.44 20.54
CA GLN A 51 -19.04 -15.47 20.28
C GLN A 51 -18.85 -14.76 18.93
N ARG A 52 -17.62 -14.38 18.59
CA ARG A 52 -17.31 -13.71 17.33
C ARG A 52 -17.51 -14.55 16.08
N ARG A 53 -17.60 -15.87 16.23
CA ARG A 53 -17.94 -16.76 15.12
C ARG A 53 -19.43 -16.78 14.84
N ILE A 54 -20.27 -16.51 15.84
CA ILE A 54 -21.70 -16.84 15.83
C ILE A 54 -22.62 -15.64 16.04
N CYS A 55 -22.15 -14.51 16.57
CA CYS A 55 -22.94 -13.30 16.75
C CYS A 55 -22.14 -11.99 16.82
N LEU A 56 -22.84 -10.88 16.62
CA LEU A 56 -22.31 -9.53 16.59
C LEU A 56 -23.40 -8.51 16.95
N MET A 57 -23.01 -7.41 17.60
CA MET A 57 -23.92 -6.33 17.98
C MET A 57 -23.39 -4.99 17.49
N PHE A 58 -24.26 -4.20 16.86
CA PHE A 58 -24.01 -2.80 16.50
C PHE A 58 -24.53 -1.85 17.59
N SER A 59 -23.96 -0.65 17.69
CA SER A 59 -24.39 0.38 18.65
C SER A 59 -25.80 0.92 18.41
N ASN A 60 -26.32 0.80 17.17
CA ASN A 60 -27.69 1.16 16.79
C ASN A 60 -28.75 0.15 17.27
N GLY A 61 -28.33 -0.97 17.86
CA GLY A 61 -29.20 -2.03 18.36
C GLY A 61 -29.51 -3.15 17.37
N ASP A 62 -28.85 -3.20 16.21
CA ASP A 62 -28.90 -4.35 15.31
C ASP A 62 -28.05 -5.50 15.87
N PHE A 63 -28.68 -6.65 16.09
CA PHE A 63 -28.03 -7.88 16.55
C PHE A 63 -27.99 -8.91 15.43
N LEU A 64 -26.80 -9.29 14.98
CA LEU A 64 -26.59 -10.30 13.95
C LEU A 64 -26.19 -11.61 14.61
N VAL A 65 -26.80 -12.71 14.19
CA VAL A 65 -26.57 -14.02 14.81
C VAL A 65 -26.83 -15.15 13.82
N SER A 66 -26.05 -16.22 13.91
CA SER A 66 -26.37 -17.46 13.19
C SER A 66 -27.64 -18.07 13.79
N PRO A 67 -28.70 -18.29 12.99
CA PRO A 67 -29.98 -18.80 13.49
C PRO A 67 -29.83 -20.09 14.31
N GLU A 68 -28.92 -20.97 13.88
CA GLU A 68 -28.64 -22.26 14.51
C GLU A 68 -28.03 -22.12 15.91
N GLN A 69 -27.39 -20.98 16.19
CA GLN A 69 -26.64 -20.72 17.43
C GLN A 69 -27.36 -19.74 18.35
N TYR A 70 -28.53 -19.23 17.97
CA TYR A 70 -29.22 -18.17 18.71
C TYR A 70 -29.56 -18.55 20.16
N THR A 71 -29.94 -19.80 20.40
CA THR A 71 -30.28 -20.31 21.73
C THR A 71 -29.06 -20.69 22.56
N SER A 72 -27.85 -20.61 21.99
CA SER A 72 -26.63 -20.98 22.69
C SER A 72 -26.39 -20.10 23.93
N PRO A 73 -25.84 -20.66 25.02
CA PRO A 73 -25.50 -19.88 26.21
C PRO A 73 -24.58 -18.71 25.90
N SER A 74 -23.64 -18.88 24.96
CA SER A 74 -22.68 -17.85 24.53
C SER A 74 -23.36 -16.62 23.92
N VAL A 75 -24.36 -16.82 23.06
CA VAL A 75 -25.14 -15.74 22.42
C VAL A 75 -26.01 -15.03 23.46
N ARG A 76 -26.72 -15.79 24.30
CA ARG A 76 -27.57 -15.23 25.37
C ARG A 76 -26.76 -14.38 26.34
N PHE A 77 -25.62 -14.89 26.77
CA PHE A 77 -24.71 -14.18 27.66
C PHE A 77 -24.23 -12.87 27.04
N LEU A 78 -23.73 -12.88 25.79
CA LEU A 78 -23.27 -11.65 25.13
C LEU A 78 -24.40 -10.62 25.01
N LYS A 79 -25.59 -11.05 24.60
CA LYS A 79 -26.78 -10.21 24.46
C LYS A 79 -27.15 -9.55 25.80
N GLU A 80 -27.16 -10.32 26.88
CA GLU A 80 -27.45 -9.83 28.24
C GLU A 80 -26.41 -8.81 28.70
N VAL A 81 -25.12 -9.05 28.44
CA VAL A 81 -24.05 -8.09 28.77
C VAL A 81 -24.22 -6.78 28.00
N CYS A 82 -24.57 -6.83 26.71
CA CYS A 82 -24.87 -5.63 25.91
C CYS A 82 -26.04 -4.83 26.50
N ILE A 83 -27.13 -5.50 26.90
CA ILE A 83 -28.30 -4.86 27.52
C ILE A 83 -27.94 -4.18 28.83
N ARG A 84 -27.19 -4.86 29.72
CA ARG A 84 -26.73 -4.28 30.99
C ARG A 84 -25.81 -3.08 30.82
N LYS A 85 -25.09 -3.01 29.70
CA LYS A 85 -24.25 -1.87 29.32
C LYS A 85 -25.03 -0.73 28.65
N GLY A 86 -26.36 -0.85 28.56
CA GLY A 86 -27.26 0.20 28.05
C GLY A 86 -27.63 0.07 26.58
N TYR A 87 -27.17 -0.98 25.88
CA TYR A 87 -27.50 -1.19 24.47
C TYR A 87 -28.78 -2.00 24.32
N LYS A 88 -29.82 -1.39 23.74
CA LYS A 88 -31.07 -2.08 23.41
C LYS A 88 -30.91 -2.91 22.14
N VAL A 89 -31.57 -4.06 22.08
CA VAL A 89 -31.68 -4.88 20.87
C VAL A 89 -32.96 -4.45 20.15
N ASN A 90 -32.81 -3.70 19.07
CA ASN A 90 -33.94 -3.17 18.29
C ASN A 90 -34.38 -4.17 17.22
N ARG A 91 -33.41 -4.82 16.55
CA ARG A 91 -33.65 -5.80 15.50
C ARG A 91 -32.68 -6.94 15.64
N THR A 92 -33.15 -8.17 15.35
CA THR A 92 -32.29 -9.35 15.32
C THR A 92 -32.32 -9.95 13.92
N TYR A 93 -31.15 -10.03 13.29
CA TYR A 93 -30.98 -10.60 11.95
C TYR A 93 -30.35 -11.97 12.01
N GLY A 94 -30.96 -12.92 11.33
CA GLY A 94 -30.35 -14.21 11.07
C GLY A 94 -29.41 -14.13 9.88
N VAL A 95 -28.13 -14.37 10.11
CA VAL A 95 -27.09 -14.24 9.08
C VAL A 95 -26.15 -15.43 9.08
N SER A 96 -25.50 -15.66 7.95
CA SER A 96 -24.49 -16.71 7.85
C SER A 96 -23.28 -16.42 8.75
N LEU A 97 -22.64 -17.48 9.27
CA LEU A 97 -21.37 -17.39 10.01
C LEU A 97 -20.29 -16.64 9.19
N LYS A 98 -20.33 -16.77 7.86
CA LYS A 98 -19.41 -16.11 6.93
C LYS A 98 -19.55 -14.58 6.99
N LEU A 99 -20.79 -14.05 7.00
CA LEU A 99 -21.02 -12.61 7.08
C LEU A 99 -20.50 -12.03 8.41
N ILE A 100 -20.77 -12.73 9.53
CA ILE A 100 -20.33 -12.30 10.86
C ILE A 100 -18.80 -12.20 10.92
N ARG A 101 -18.09 -13.22 10.42
CA ARG A 101 -16.63 -13.21 10.35
C ARG A 101 -16.11 -12.07 9.50
N LEU A 102 -16.68 -11.88 8.32
CA LEU A 102 -16.25 -10.84 7.38
C LEU A 102 -16.45 -9.43 7.95
N LEU A 103 -17.54 -9.17 8.66
CA LEU A 103 -17.76 -7.91 9.36
C LEU A 103 -16.72 -7.68 10.46
N TYR A 104 -16.45 -8.68 11.31
CA TYR A 104 -15.38 -8.55 12.31
C TYR A 104 -14.01 -8.30 11.69
N GLU A 105 -13.64 -9.04 10.63
CA GLU A 105 -12.36 -8.86 9.92
C GLU A 105 -12.24 -7.46 9.32
N ASN A 106 -13.30 -6.98 8.65
CA ASN A 106 -13.33 -5.62 8.15
C ASN A 106 -13.29 -4.61 9.29
N SER A 107 -13.92 -4.88 10.44
CA SER A 107 -13.96 -3.93 11.56
C SER A 107 -12.59 -3.82 12.23
N GLU A 108 -11.81 -4.90 12.17
CA GLU A 108 -10.43 -4.95 12.63
C GLU A 108 -9.49 -4.30 11.62
N ARG A 109 -9.75 -4.42 10.32
CA ARG A 109 -9.05 -3.62 9.29
C ARG A 109 -9.37 -2.15 9.45
N ASP A 110 -10.62 -1.79 9.68
CA ASP A 110 -11.06 -0.43 9.99
C ASP A 110 -10.52 0.05 11.33
N LEU A 111 -10.34 -0.80 12.34
CA LEU A 111 -9.68 -0.45 13.60
C LEU A 111 -8.16 -0.39 13.47
N ARG A 112 -7.54 -1.11 12.54
CA ARG A 112 -6.12 -0.90 12.18
C ARG A 112 -6.00 0.45 11.44
N ASN A 113 -6.92 0.74 10.53
CA ASN A 113 -6.97 2.01 9.79
C ASN A 113 -7.46 3.21 10.63
N ARG A 114 -8.31 3.02 11.64
CA ARG A 114 -8.84 4.05 12.56
C ARG A 114 -8.10 4.10 13.90
N GLY A 115 -7.44 3.01 14.31
CA GLY A 115 -6.46 3.01 15.40
C GLY A 115 -5.19 3.77 15.02
N GLU A 116 -4.97 3.98 13.72
CA GLU A 116 -4.05 4.97 13.14
C GLU A 116 -4.67 6.38 12.99
N LYS A 117 -5.84 6.65 13.60
CA LYS A 117 -6.24 8.02 14.02
C LYS A 117 -5.74 8.39 15.42
N SER A 118 -4.85 7.58 16.01
CA SER A 118 -3.68 8.13 16.68
C SER A 118 -2.68 8.36 15.56
N SER A 119 -2.55 9.61 15.10
CA SER A 119 -1.71 10.03 13.99
C SER A 119 -0.41 9.24 13.91
N LEU A 120 -0.34 8.22 13.05
CA LEU A 120 0.92 8.01 12.37
C LEU A 120 1.07 9.27 11.52
N PRO A 121 2.10 10.10 11.76
CA PRO A 121 2.36 11.23 10.88
C PRO A 121 2.33 10.72 9.44
N MET A 122 1.78 11.47 8.48
CA MET A 122 1.72 11.04 7.07
C MET A 122 3.11 10.61 6.55
N GLU A 123 4.17 11.18 7.13
CA GLU A 123 5.56 10.76 7.00
C GLU A 123 5.82 9.26 7.26
N ARG A 124 5.18 8.67 8.27
CA ARG A 124 5.25 7.22 8.57
C ARG A 124 4.50 6.38 7.54
N VAL A 125 3.35 6.85 7.06
CA VAL A 125 2.59 6.18 5.98
C VAL A 125 3.43 6.13 4.71
N VAL A 126 4.03 7.27 4.35
CA VAL A 126 4.97 7.37 3.24
C VAL A 126 6.20 6.49 3.46
N SER A 127 6.83 6.53 4.64
CA SER A 127 7.96 5.67 5.01
C SER A 127 7.63 4.19 4.83
N ASN A 128 6.46 3.74 5.28
CA ASN A 128 6.02 2.35 5.12
C ASN A 128 5.84 1.98 3.65
N LEU A 129 5.21 2.85 2.84
CA LEU A 129 5.05 2.64 1.40
C LEU A 129 6.41 2.55 0.69
N LEU A 130 7.35 3.45 1.00
CA LEU A 130 8.71 3.42 0.44
C LEU A 130 9.47 2.17 0.88
N THR A 131 9.27 1.73 2.12
CA THR A 131 9.86 0.49 2.67
C THR A 131 9.32 -0.74 1.96
N GLU A 132 8.01 -0.81 1.72
CA GLU A 132 7.36 -1.88 0.97
C GLU A 132 7.89 -1.93 -0.48
N CYS A 133 7.98 -0.78 -1.15
CA CYS A 133 8.53 -0.65 -2.50
C CYS A 133 9.99 -1.13 -2.56
N SER A 134 10.80 -0.69 -1.60
CA SER A 134 12.20 -1.09 -1.46
C SER A 134 12.35 -2.59 -1.21
N PHE A 135 11.54 -3.17 -0.31
CA PHE A 135 11.54 -4.60 -0.03
C PHE A 135 11.25 -5.43 -1.28
N MET A 136 10.30 -4.97 -2.11
CA MET A 136 9.96 -5.60 -3.39
C MET A 136 10.97 -5.32 -4.52
N HIS A 137 11.96 -4.45 -4.30
CA HIS A 137 12.96 -3.99 -5.28
C HIS A 137 12.31 -3.45 -6.56
N VAL A 138 11.32 -2.56 -6.41
CA VAL A 138 10.62 -1.92 -7.54
C VAL A 138 11.46 -0.81 -8.15
N SER A 139 11.42 -0.63 -9.47
CA SER A 139 12.15 0.45 -10.17
C SER A 139 11.40 1.77 -10.11
N ASP A 140 10.07 1.74 -10.20
CA ASP A 140 9.21 2.91 -10.24
C ASP A 140 7.95 2.65 -9.40
N LEU A 141 7.51 3.64 -8.62
CA LEU A 141 6.22 3.72 -7.97
C LEU A 141 5.39 4.77 -8.69
N HIS A 142 4.14 4.45 -8.96
CA HIS A 142 3.21 5.25 -9.73
C HIS A 142 1.97 5.50 -8.88
N ILE A 143 1.56 6.76 -8.73
CA ILE A 143 0.33 7.13 -8.03
C ILE A 143 -0.50 7.99 -8.97
N LYS A 144 -1.61 7.44 -9.47
CA LYS A 144 -2.58 8.14 -10.33
C LYS A 144 -3.81 8.46 -9.48
N VAL A 145 -4.11 9.74 -9.35
CA VAL A 145 -5.24 10.24 -8.58
C VAL A 145 -6.34 10.69 -9.53
N TYR A 146 -7.53 10.12 -9.36
CA TYR A 146 -8.77 10.50 -10.02
C TYR A 146 -9.64 11.31 -9.05
N GLU A 147 -10.92 11.50 -9.38
CA GLU A 147 -11.83 12.36 -8.61
C GLU A 147 -12.12 11.84 -7.18
N HIS A 148 -12.28 10.53 -7.02
CA HIS A 148 -12.65 9.92 -5.73
C HIS A 148 -11.67 8.85 -5.24
N GLU A 149 -10.88 8.29 -6.15
CA GLU A 149 -9.97 7.18 -5.90
C GLU A 149 -8.60 7.44 -6.52
N ALA A 150 -7.61 6.64 -6.11
CA ALA A 150 -6.30 6.65 -6.68
C ALA A 150 -5.74 5.24 -6.81
N ASP A 151 -5.07 4.99 -7.93
CA ASP A 151 -4.34 3.76 -8.20
C ASP A 151 -2.88 3.93 -7.77
N ILE A 152 -2.40 3.01 -6.92
CA ILE A 152 -0.99 2.82 -6.65
C ILE A 152 -0.50 1.65 -7.49
N GLU A 153 0.36 1.92 -8.46
CA GLU A 153 1.00 0.92 -9.32
C GLU A 153 2.51 0.88 -9.05
N ILE A 154 3.13 -0.26 -9.27
CA ILE A 154 4.58 -0.45 -9.15
C ILE A 154 5.14 -1.07 -10.41
N ARG A 155 6.35 -0.67 -10.79
CA ARG A 155 7.13 -1.33 -11.82
C ARG A 155 8.15 -2.27 -11.20
N ARG A 156 7.99 -3.57 -11.45
CA ARG A 156 8.93 -4.60 -10.98
C ARG A 156 9.38 -5.44 -12.16
N ASN A 157 10.70 -5.62 -12.29
CA ASN A 157 11.31 -6.35 -13.42
C ASN A 157 10.87 -5.84 -14.81
N GLY A 158 10.57 -4.54 -14.92
CA GLY A 158 10.09 -3.92 -16.15
C GLY A 158 8.56 -3.88 -16.32
N ASP A 159 7.81 -4.72 -15.60
CA ASP A 159 6.34 -4.79 -15.70
C ASP A 159 5.65 -3.83 -14.74
N LEU A 160 4.65 -3.09 -15.22
CA LEU A 160 3.78 -2.24 -14.39
C LEU A 160 2.61 -3.08 -13.87
N ARG A 161 2.34 -3.02 -12.56
CA ARG A 161 1.26 -3.77 -11.88
C ARG A 161 0.55 -2.92 -10.83
N LEU A 162 -0.76 -3.05 -10.74
CA LEU A 162 -1.55 -2.44 -9.66
C LEU A 162 -1.20 -3.09 -8.32
N LEU A 163 -0.84 -2.28 -7.33
CA LEU A 163 -0.55 -2.72 -5.96
C LEU A 163 -1.80 -2.63 -5.08
N ARG A 164 -2.45 -1.47 -5.05
CA ARG A 164 -3.70 -1.21 -4.31
C ARG A 164 -4.38 0.05 -4.80
N GLN A 165 -5.68 0.17 -4.50
CA GLN A 165 -6.44 1.40 -4.65
C GLN A 165 -6.65 2.04 -3.28
N ILE A 166 -6.61 3.37 -3.24
CA ILE A 166 -6.86 4.18 -2.04
C ILE A 166 -7.81 5.33 -2.40
N ASN A 167 -8.33 6.06 -1.40
CA ASN A 167 -9.12 7.26 -1.69
C ASN A 167 -8.21 8.40 -2.20
N ALA A 168 -8.79 9.35 -2.92
CA ALA A 168 -8.04 10.46 -3.50
C ALA A 168 -7.40 11.38 -2.44
N GLU A 169 -8.04 11.56 -1.28
CA GLU A 169 -7.57 12.43 -0.19
C GLU A 169 -6.25 11.94 0.44
N ASP A 170 -6.16 10.64 0.71
CA ASP A 170 -4.96 9.97 1.22
C ASP A 170 -3.85 10.04 0.17
N ALA A 171 -4.18 9.85 -1.10
CA ALA A 171 -3.20 9.95 -2.18
C ALA A 171 -2.64 11.37 -2.30
N HIS A 172 -3.48 12.40 -2.23
CA HIS A 172 -3.03 13.80 -2.19
C HIS A 172 -2.14 14.11 -0.98
N SER A 173 -2.45 13.51 0.18
CA SER A 173 -1.65 13.66 1.39
C SER A 173 -0.29 12.96 1.28
N ILE A 174 -0.23 11.79 0.66
CA ILE A 174 1.03 11.09 0.32
C ILE A 174 1.87 11.95 -0.64
N LEU A 175 1.26 12.48 -1.69
CA LEU A 175 1.92 13.30 -2.71
C LEU A 175 2.53 14.58 -2.12
N SER A 176 1.79 15.29 -1.27
CA SER A 176 2.27 16.52 -0.63
C SER A 176 3.40 16.22 0.37
N THR A 177 3.28 15.12 1.12
CA THR A 177 4.30 14.70 2.09
C THR A 177 5.60 14.30 1.39
N LEU A 178 5.52 13.54 0.30
CA LEU A 178 6.68 13.21 -0.54
C LEU A 178 7.36 14.46 -1.11
N TYR A 179 6.56 15.43 -1.57
CA TYR A 179 7.08 16.69 -2.09
C TYR A 179 7.79 17.51 -1.01
N ASN A 180 7.18 17.64 0.17
CA ASN A 180 7.73 18.41 1.29
C ASN A 180 8.94 17.72 1.96
N ALA A 181 9.08 16.41 1.78
CA ALA A 181 10.22 15.63 2.24
C ALA A 181 11.42 15.68 1.28
N ALA A 182 11.27 16.28 0.09
CA ALA A 182 12.33 16.39 -0.89
C ALA A 182 13.39 17.43 -0.47
N ASP A 183 14.65 17.08 -0.74
CA ASP A 183 15.81 17.95 -0.54
C ASP A 183 15.92 19.01 -1.65
N GLU A 184 15.53 18.65 -2.88
CA GLU A 184 15.47 19.54 -4.04
C GLU A 184 14.06 19.50 -4.61
N ALA A 185 13.35 20.63 -4.64
CA ALA A 185 12.02 20.79 -5.21
C ALA A 185 11.76 22.27 -5.55
N ASP A 186 10.70 22.57 -6.32
CA ASP A 186 10.25 23.96 -6.46
C ASP A 186 9.78 24.51 -5.11
N ALA A 187 9.87 25.84 -4.93
CA ALA A 187 9.59 26.50 -3.65
C ALA A 187 8.16 26.28 -3.11
N THR A 188 7.20 25.88 -3.94
CA THR A 188 5.81 25.67 -3.52
C THR A 188 5.19 24.47 -4.22
N TYR A 189 4.52 23.62 -3.46
CA TYR A 189 3.71 22.54 -4.00
C TYR A 189 2.46 23.09 -4.70
N ARG A 190 2.29 22.79 -6.00
CA ARG A 190 1.16 23.25 -6.83
C ARG A 190 0.54 22.07 -7.57
N ILE A 191 -0.74 21.81 -7.31
CA ILE A 191 -1.46 20.62 -7.83
C ILE A 191 -1.55 20.65 -9.37
N HIS A 192 -1.77 21.82 -9.96
CA HIS A 192 -2.00 21.97 -11.40
C HIS A 192 -0.73 22.25 -12.22
N ALA A 193 0.46 22.04 -11.64
CA ALA A 193 1.73 22.29 -12.31
C ALA A 193 2.54 21.00 -12.48
N TYR A 194 3.32 20.95 -13.55
CA TYR A 194 4.43 20.00 -13.67
C TYR A 194 5.50 20.37 -12.66
N GLN A 195 5.89 19.41 -11.83
CA GLN A 195 6.91 19.62 -10.82
C GLN A 195 7.82 18.41 -10.71
N SER A 196 9.07 18.66 -10.36
CA SER A 196 10.05 17.62 -10.06
C SER A 196 10.63 17.83 -8.68
N ALA A 197 10.87 16.72 -7.99
CA ALA A 197 11.50 16.75 -6.69
C ALA A 197 12.47 15.57 -6.53
N ARG A 198 13.45 15.71 -5.63
CA ARG A 198 14.42 14.67 -5.34
C ARG A 198 14.55 14.49 -3.84
N ILE A 199 14.46 13.24 -3.39
CA ILE A 199 14.73 12.84 -2.02
C ILE A 199 16.05 12.06 -2.00
N VAL A 200 16.99 12.47 -1.15
CA VAL A 200 18.21 11.74 -0.86
C VAL A 200 18.02 11.01 0.46
N ALA A 201 18.10 9.67 0.43
CA ALA A 201 17.70 8.86 1.58
C ALA A 201 18.50 9.17 2.86
N SER A 202 19.79 9.51 2.72
CA SER A 202 20.68 9.82 3.86
C SER A 202 20.39 11.14 4.56
N THR A 203 19.70 12.08 3.90
CA THR A 203 19.37 13.42 4.45
C THR A 203 17.87 13.59 4.68
N SER A 204 17.07 12.59 4.31
CA SER A 204 15.62 12.69 4.36
C SER A 204 15.11 12.72 5.80
N ARG A 205 14.08 13.55 6.02
CA ARG A 205 13.33 13.58 7.28
C ARG A 205 12.39 12.39 7.44
N ILE A 206 12.02 11.76 6.32
CA ILE A 206 11.23 10.53 6.32
C ILE A 206 12.18 9.33 6.33
N ASN A 207 11.81 8.30 7.10
CA ASN A 207 12.61 7.09 7.16
C ASN A 207 12.54 6.34 5.83
N ILE A 208 13.68 6.18 5.17
CA ILE A 208 13.81 5.47 3.89
C ILE A 208 14.84 4.35 4.11
N PRO A 209 14.61 3.12 3.64
CA PRO A 209 15.58 2.04 3.82
C PRO A 209 16.95 2.35 3.21
N ASP A 210 18.03 1.95 3.90
CA ASP A 210 19.43 2.14 3.46
C ASP A 210 19.77 1.54 2.08
N SER A 211 18.94 0.59 1.62
CA SER A 211 19.06 0.03 0.28
C SER A 211 18.71 1.02 -0.82
N VAL A 212 18.02 2.12 -0.51
CA VAL A 212 17.66 3.19 -1.45
C VAL A 212 18.63 4.36 -1.23
N GLN A 213 19.28 4.83 -2.29
CA GLN A 213 20.18 5.97 -2.26
C GLN A 213 19.44 7.29 -2.53
N THR A 214 18.55 7.28 -3.52
CA THR A 214 17.83 8.49 -3.97
C THR A 214 16.51 8.08 -4.58
N ILE A 215 15.48 8.91 -4.40
CA ILE A 215 14.20 8.80 -5.08
C ILE A 215 13.99 10.07 -5.91
N ARG A 216 13.71 9.90 -7.21
CA ARG A 216 13.35 11.01 -8.10
C ARG A 216 11.85 11.03 -8.28
N LEU A 217 11.22 12.15 -7.98
CA LEU A 217 9.79 12.36 -8.07
C LEU A 217 9.47 13.26 -9.26
N GLN A 218 8.48 12.86 -10.05
CA GLN A 218 7.90 13.68 -11.11
C GLN A 218 6.40 13.73 -10.91
N PHE A 219 5.85 14.93 -10.84
CA PHE A 219 4.43 15.19 -10.65
C PHE A 219 3.86 15.84 -11.90
N ASN A 220 2.83 15.22 -12.47
CA ASN A 220 2.16 15.69 -13.68
C ASN A 220 0.68 15.97 -13.37
N PRO A 221 0.13 17.12 -13.76
CA PRO A 221 -1.30 17.39 -13.60
C PRO A 221 -2.13 16.48 -14.54
N LEU A 222 -3.29 16.03 -14.06
CA LEU A 222 -4.31 15.38 -14.87
C LEU A 222 -5.56 16.29 -14.94
N GLY A 223 -6.51 15.95 -15.83
CA GLY A 223 -7.80 16.65 -15.90
C GLY A 223 -8.61 16.52 -14.60
N GLN A 224 -9.60 17.41 -14.42
CA GLN A 224 -10.54 17.38 -13.29
C GLN A 224 -9.89 17.39 -11.89
N GLY A 225 -8.71 18.00 -11.76
CA GLY A 225 -8.00 18.09 -10.48
C GLY A 225 -7.20 16.83 -10.10
N GLY A 226 -7.24 15.80 -10.94
CA GLY A 226 -6.42 14.61 -10.77
C GLY A 226 -4.92 14.91 -10.90
N ARG A 227 -4.09 13.96 -10.45
CA ARG A 227 -2.64 14.11 -10.49
C ARG A 227 -1.95 12.77 -10.70
N TYR A 228 -0.88 12.75 -11.46
CA TYR A 228 -0.07 11.57 -11.68
C TYR A 228 1.36 11.80 -11.20
N MET A 229 1.81 11.01 -10.22
CA MET A 229 3.18 11.03 -9.74
C MET A 229 3.91 9.75 -10.07
N ILE A 230 5.18 9.90 -10.44
CA ILE A 230 6.11 8.81 -10.69
C ILE A 230 7.32 9.03 -9.78
N ALA A 231 7.61 8.04 -8.94
CA ALA A 231 8.76 7.99 -8.06
C ALA A 231 9.72 6.90 -8.55
N ARG A 232 10.90 7.28 -9.03
CA ARG A 232 11.95 6.36 -9.46
C ARG A 232 12.95 6.11 -8.34
N PHE A 233 13.12 4.85 -7.98
CA PHE A 233 14.08 4.42 -6.95
C PHE A 233 15.45 4.19 -7.56
N LEU A 234 16.48 4.80 -6.96
CA LEU A 234 17.87 4.47 -7.20
C LEU A 234 18.39 3.73 -5.96
N TYR A 235 18.69 2.44 -6.12
CA TYR A 235 19.19 1.61 -5.02
C TYR A 235 20.70 1.74 -4.86
N THR A 236 21.14 1.64 -3.61
CA THR A 236 22.54 1.49 -3.23
C THR A 236 23.05 0.16 -3.79
N GLU A 237 24.07 0.20 -4.64
CA GLU A 237 24.73 -1.02 -5.13
C GLU A 237 25.44 -1.73 -3.95
N LYS A 238 24.81 -2.78 -3.40
CA LYS A 238 25.47 -3.74 -2.51
C LYS A 238 26.28 -4.73 -3.35
N GLY A 239 27.39 -4.27 -3.93
CA GLY A 239 28.23 -5.11 -4.78
C GLY A 239 29.63 -4.54 -4.94
N ASN A 240 30.62 -5.34 -4.55
CA ASN A 240 32.06 -5.12 -4.63
C ASN A 240 32.51 -3.88 -5.41
N ARG A 241 33.02 -2.87 -4.68
CA ARG A 241 33.99 -1.88 -5.21
C ARG A 241 35.25 -2.53 -5.85
N ASN A 242 35.36 -3.86 -5.83
CA ASN A 242 36.55 -4.63 -6.13
C ASN A 242 36.54 -5.43 -7.44
N THR A 243 35.44 -5.53 -8.18
CA THR A 243 35.44 -6.23 -9.48
C THR A 243 35.11 -5.29 -10.61
N VAL A 244 36.09 -4.44 -10.94
CA VAL A 244 36.08 -3.62 -12.14
C VAL A 244 36.53 -4.50 -13.31
N ASP A 245 35.66 -5.40 -13.77
CA ASP A 245 35.93 -6.26 -14.93
C ASP A 245 34.72 -6.24 -15.89
N PRO A 246 34.86 -5.73 -17.13
CA PRO A 246 33.80 -5.77 -18.12
C PRO A 246 33.30 -7.18 -18.42
N VAL A 247 34.11 -8.24 -18.23
CA VAL A 247 33.65 -9.63 -18.39
C VAL A 247 32.52 -9.96 -17.41
N SER A 248 32.58 -9.41 -16.18
CA SER A 248 31.53 -9.61 -15.16
C SER A 248 30.21 -8.91 -15.49
N LEU A 249 30.25 -7.91 -16.38
CA LEU A 249 29.06 -7.25 -16.93
C LEU A 249 28.45 -8.02 -18.12
N GLY A 250 29.04 -9.16 -18.51
CA GLY A 250 28.59 -9.95 -19.66
C GLY A 250 29.22 -9.57 -20.99
N PHE A 251 30.26 -8.72 -21.01
CA PHE A 251 31.00 -8.46 -22.24
C PHE A 251 31.86 -9.66 -22.64
N HIS A 252 31.89 -9.97 -23.93
CA HIS A 252 32.78 -10.99 -24.46
C HIS A 252 34.25 -10.54 -24.34
N PRO A 253 35.23 -11.44 -24.14
CA PRO A 253 36.65 -11.05 -24.02
C PRO A 253 37.19 -10.20 -25.18
N VAL A 254 36.67 -10.42 -26.39
CA VAL A 254 36.99 -9.58 -27.57
C VAL A 254 36.51 -8.14 -27.38
N GLN A 255 35.28 -7.96 -26.90
CA GLN A 255 34.71 -6.64 -26.63
C GLN A 255 35.46 -5.94 -25.48
N CYS A 256 35.90 -6.69 -24.47
CA CYS A 256 36.71 -6.15 -23.38
C CYS A 256 38.02 -5.52 -23.88
N ARG A 257 38.69 -6.18 -24.84
CA ARG A 257 39.90 -5.65 -25.49
C ARG A 257 39.62 -4.41 -26.33
N GLN A 258 38.52 -4.39 -27.08
CA GLN A 258 38.10 -3.23 -27.85
C GLN A 258 37.81 -2.03 -26.94
N LEU A 259 37.10 -2.25 -25.82
CA LEU A 259 36.82 -1.23 -24.83
C LEU A 259 38.10 -0.70 -24.17
N ALA A 260 39.07 -1.56 -23.87
CA ALA A 260 40.38 -1.14 -23.35
C ALA A 260 41.15 -0.30 -24.38
N LEU A 261 41.14 -0.68 -25.66
CA LEU A 261 41.75 0.09 -26.73
C LEU A 261 41.11 1.48 -26.85
N LEU A 262 39.77 1.56 -26.84
CA LEU A 262 39.03 2.82 -26.92
C LEU A 262 39.32 3.78 -25.75
N ARG A 263 39.58 3.25 -24.54
CA ARG A 263 39.99 4.05 -23.38
C ARG A 263 41.45 4.54 -23.46
N SER A 264 42.30 3.83 -24.20
CA SER A 264 43.73 4.15 -24.29
C SER A 264 44.03 5.37 -25.15
N PHE A 265 43.11 5.76 -26.04
CA PHE A 265 43.29 6.94 -26.89
C PHE A 265 43.19 8.23 -26.06
N PRO A 266 44.15 9.17 -26.21
CA PRO A 266 44.19 10.40 -25.42
C PRO A 266 43.11 11.42 -25.83
N LEU A 267 42.62 11.33 -27.07
CA LEU A 267 41.61 12.21 -27.64
C LEU A 267 40.60 11.38 -28.46
N GLY A 268 39.33 11.71 -28.34
CA GLY A 268 38.25 11.04 -29.05
C GLY A 268 36.93 11.09 -28.27
N VAL A 269 35.83 10.72 -28.93
CA VAL A 269 34.50 10.64 -28.32
C VAL A 269 34.01 9.20 -28.39
N ASN A 270 33.70 8.63 -27.22
CA ASN A 270 33.09 7.29 -27.11
C ASN A 270 31.59 7.47 -26.81
N ILE A 271 30.73 6.95 -27.69
CA ILE A 271 29.26 7.06 -27.54
C ILE A 271 28.70 5.71 -27.10
N VAL A 272 28.04 5.68 -25.95
CA VAL A 272 27.31 4.50 -25.44
C VAL A 272 25.81 4.73 -25.63
N SER A 273 25.20 4.02 -26.57
CA SER A 273 23.78 4.17 -26.95
C SER A 273 22.98 2.88 -26.71
N GLY A 274 21.66 3.03 -26.59
CA GLY A 274 20.71 1.96 -26.27
C GLY A 274 19.47 2.48 -25.52
N PRO A 275 18.38 1.69 -25.42
CA PRO A 275 17.14 2.09 -24.75
C PRO A 275 17.30 2.23 -23.23
N THR A 276 16.36 2.86 -22.54
CA THR A 276 16.37 2.99 -21.06
C THR A 276 16.49 1.62 -20.40
N GLY A 277 17.35 1.50 -19.39
CA GLY A 277 17.59 0.22 -18.68
C GLY A 277 18.61 -0.72 -19.33
N SER A 278 19.16 -0.41 -20.51
CA SER A 278 20.12 -1.29 -21.22
C SER A 278 21.55 -1.32 -20.64
N GLY A 279 21.79 -0.84 -19.42
CA GLY A 279 23.12 -0.87 -18.80
C GLY A 279 24.13 0.18 -19.28
N LYS A 280 23.70 1.23 -20.02
CA LYS A 280 24.60 2.30 -20.52
C LYS A 280 25.40 2.99 -19.41
N SER A 281 24.72 3.46 -18.37
CA SER A 281 25.37 4.17 -17.25
C SER A 281 26.31 3.25 -16.47
N THR A 282 25.93 1.98 -16.29
CA THR A 282 26.78 0.95 -15.66
C THR A 282 28.05 0.69 -16.48
N THR A 283 27.90 0.54 -17.80
CA THR A 283 29.03 0.37 -18.73
C THR A 283 29.96 1.57 -18.65
N LEU A 284 29.42 2.80 -18.75
CA LEU A 284 30.22 4.02 -18.70
C LEU A 284 30.94 4.19 -17.36
N LYS A 285 30.26 3.90 -16.24
CA LYS A 285 30.85 3.90 -14.90
C LYS A 285 32.08 3.00 -14.82
N VAL A 286 31.95 1.73 -15.25
CA VAL A 286 33.06 0.77 -15.23
C VAL A 286 34.21 1.21 -16.15
N MET A 287 33.91 1.77 -17.33
CA MET A 287 34.95 2.31 -18.21
C MET A 287 35.72 3.46 -17.56
N LEU A 288 35.04 4.37 -16.85
CA LEU A 288 35.67 5.48 -16.14
C LEU A 288 36.51 5.02 -14.95
N GLU A 289 36.03 4.04 -14.18
CA GLU A 289 36.78 3.44 -13.07
C GLU A 289 38.06 2.73 -13.55
N LEU A 290 38.00 2.01 -14.69
CA LEU A 290 39.18 1.41 -15.32
C LEU A 290 40.17 2.46 -15.78
N LEU A 291 39.70 3.51 -16.46
CA LEU A 291 40.55 4.61 -16.93
C LEU A 291 41.26 5.30 -15.76
N TYR A 292 40.55 5.51 -14.65
CA TYR A 292 41.13 6.09 -13.42
C TYR A 292 42.27 5.22 -12.88
N LYS A 293 42.03 3.90 -12.71
CA LYS A 293 43.05 2.95 -12.24
C LYS A 293 44.25 2.81 -13.19
N GLU A 294 44.01 2.86 -14.50
CA GLU A 294 45.06 2.82 -15.53
C GLU A 294 45.95 4.06 -15.47
N LYS A 295 45.39 5.22 -15.11
CA LYS A 295 46.14 6.47 -14.91
C LYS A 295 46.90 6.52 -13.59
N GLU A 296 46.37 5.98 -12.49
CA GLU A 296 47.10 5.91 -11.21
C GLU A 296 48.36 5.03 -11.27
N LYS A 297 48.41 4.07 -12.21
CA LYS A 297 49.54 3.15 -12.40
C LYS A 297 50.66 3.70 -13.31
N LYS A 298 50.46 4.86 -13.93
CA LYS A 298 51.45 5.53 -14.80
C LYS A 298 52.13 6.66 -14.06
#